data_AF-A0A0J9SJY3-F1
#
_entry.id   AF-A0A0J9SJY3-F1
#
_cell.length_a   1.000
_cell.length_b   1.000
_cell.length_c   1.000
_cell.angle_alpha   90.00
_cell.angle_beta   90.00
_cell.angle_gamma   90.00
#
_symmetry.space_group_name_H-M   'P 1'
#
loop_
_entity.id
_entity.type
_entity.pdbx_description
1 polymer ?
#
loop_
_entity_poly.entity_id
_entity_poly.type
_entity_poly.pdbx_seq_one_letter_code
_entity_poly.pdbx_strand_id
1 'polypeptide(L)'
;MEKHYKKEDINKLTSNVMYDKFERANDDCSSVHEFSDIKDELRNYYIHDHISDKIAKAICFIYNKKKNQPEKFNNELCPYLYYWIGDKIYSNISETAKFIRIVNMIYQVLNSTNFHNICKPIKVDIDKVTFNNNKLLFDYSMNYKHIHLNTISGATRCDEDYIGFIKRYINTYNDAHENCTGTTKKKYDCDYFDELFKRDEYMQLPEFYCLKYNPLTPSTEAQSAYETSQYTSPGITGRYY
;
A
#
# COMPACT_ATOMS: atom_id res chain seq x y z
N MET A 1 -2.43 -4.68 27.08
CA MET A 1 -3.54 -3.91 26.48
C MET A 1 -3.96 -4.66 25.22
N GLU A 2 -5.23 -5.06 25.14
CA GLU A 2 -5.79 -5.75 23.98
C GLU A 2 -5.78 -4.80 22.77
N LYS A 3 -5.26 -5.26 21.63
CA LYS A 3 -5.23 -4.48 20.38
C LYS A 3 -6.25 -5.07 19.42
N HIS A 4 -7.06 -4.19 18.83
CA HIS A 4 -8.07 -4.55 17.84
C HIS A 4 -7.74 -3.88 16.52
N TYR A 5 -7.42 -4.68 15.50
CA TYR A 5 -7.15 -4.21 14.14
C TYR A 5 -8.34 -4.43 13.24
N LYS A 6 -8.65 -3.42 12.42
CA LYS A 6 -9.75 -3.43 11.46
C LYS A 6 -9.27 -3.06 10.07
N LYS A 7 -10.15 -3.21 9.08
CA LYS A 7 -9.91 -2.75 7.70
C LYS A 7 -9.30 -1.35 7.62
N GLU A 8 -9.76 -0.40 8.43
CA GLU A 8 -9.28 0.98 8.38
C GLU A 8 -7.81 1.11 8.80
N ASP A 9 -7.30 0.18 9.61
CA ASP A 9 -5.90 0.18 10.04
C ASP A 9 -4.94 -0.21 8.90
N ILE A 10 -5.45 -0.86 7.84
CA ILE A 10 -4.68 -1.12 6.62
C ILE A 10 -4.18 0.20 6.01
N ASN A 11 -4.98 1.27 6.05
CA ASN A 11 -4.59 2.57 5.50
C ASN A 11 -3.43 3.24 6.27
N LYS A 12 -3.15 2.78 7.49
CA LYS A 12 -2.06 3.30 8.34
C LYS A 12 -0.73 2.58 8.09
N LEU A 13 -0.73 1.54 7.27
CA LEU A 13 0.49 0.83 6.89
C LEU A 13 1.42 1.74 6.08
N THR A 14 2.72 1.53 6.23
CA THR A 14 3.78 2.36 5.64
C THR A 14 3.57 2.60 4.15
N SER A 15 3.32 1.54 3.37
CA SER A 15 3.13 1.66 1.92
C SER A 15 1.93 2.54 1.57
N ASN A 16 0.79 2.34 2.25
CA ASN A 16 -0.41 3.12 2.01
C ASN A 16 -0.25 4.60 2.41
N VAL A 17 0.45 4.88 3.50
CA VAL A 17 0.81 6.24 3.91
C VAL A 17 1.71 6.90 2.86
N MET A 18 2.64 6.17 2.26
CA MET A 18 3.50 6.72 1.19
C MET A 18 2.72 6.95 -0.10
N TYR A 19 1.87 6.02 -0.51
CA TYR A 19 1.01 6.18 -1.69
C TYR A 19 0.04 7.35 -1.56
N ASP A 20 -0.51 7.58 -0.37
CA ASP A 20 -1.39 8.71 -0.10
C ASP A 20 -0.70 10.07 -0.30
N LYS A 21 0.61 10.17 -0.05
CA LYS A 21 1.37 11.40 -0.35
C LYS A 21 1.37 11.73 -1.85
N PHE A 22 1.45 10.71 -2.71
CA PHE A 22 1.39 10.90 -4.16
C PHE A 22 -0.04 11.16 -4.63
N GLU A 23 -1.02 10.47 -4.04
CA GLU A 23 -2.43 10.69 -4.34
C GLU A 23 -2.89 12.11 -4.03
N ARG A 24 -2.35 12.72 -2.97
CA ARG A 24 -2.64 14.09 -2.53
C ARG A 24 -1.64 15.14 -3.03
N ALA A 25 -0.65 14.74 -3.82
CA ALA A 25 0.33 15.67 -4.35
C ALA A 25 -0.37 16.76 -5.17
N ASN A 26 -0.03 18.02 -4.92
CA ASN A 26 -0.58 19.17 -5.63
C ASN A 26 0.52 20.17 -6.05
N ASP A 27 1.75 19.68 -6.09
CA ASP A 27 2.92 20.42 -6.56
C ASP A 27 2.74 20.80 -8.05
N ASP A 28 3.16 22.02 -8.37
CA ASP A 28 3.15 22.53 -9.74
C ASP A 28 4.58 22.64 -10.30
N CYS A 29 4.81 21.93 -11.41
CA CYS A 29 6.05 21.95 -12.19
C CYS A 29 5.77 22.39 -13.63
N SER A 30 4.65 23.05 -13.91
CA SER A 30 4.29 23.54 -15.25
C SER A 30 5.33 24.50 -15.85
N SER A 31 6.10 25.19 -15.01
CA SER A 31 7.22 26.06 -15.43
C SER A 31 8.53 25.31 -15.71
N VAL A 32 8.61 24.02 -15.39
CA VAL A 32 9.77 23.17 -15.67
C VAL A 32 9.60 22.59 -17.07
N HIS A 33 10.46 23.01 -18.00
CA HIS A 33 10.35 22.65 -19.42
C HIS A 33 10.29 21.13 -19.63
N GLU A 34 11.08 20.34 -18.90
CA GLU A 34 11.08 18.88 -19.03
C GLU A 34 9.73 18.25 -18.69
N PHE A 35 8.91 18.92 -17.86
CA PHE A 35 7.62 18.40 -17.38
C PHE A 35 6.43 18.84 -18.25
N SER A 36 6.62 19.74 -19.22
CA SER A 36 5.52 20.30 -20.00
C SER A 36 4.72 19.23 -20.75
N ASP A 37 5.40 18.16 -21.17
CA ASP A 37 4.86 17.21 -22.15
C ASP A 37 4.36 15.91 -21.53
N ILE A 38 4.66 15.62 -20.24
CA ILE A 38 4.28 14.36 -19.58
C ILE A 38 2.77 14.09 -19.73
N LYS A 39 1.93 15.10 -19.52
CA LYS A 39 0.47 14.92 -19.58
C LYS A 39 0.00 14.60 -21.00
N ASP A 40 0.56 15.28 -21.99
CA ASP A 40 0.19 15.09 -23.40
C ASP A 40 0.71 13.76 -23.94
N GLU A 41 1.90 13.34 -23.52
CA GLU A 41 2.41 12.01 -23.83
C GLU A 41 1.56 10.91 -23.20
N LEU A 42 1.14 11.05 -21.93
CA LEU A 42 0.25 10.08 -21.28
C LEU A 42 -1.12 10.00 -21.98
N ARG A 43 -1.65 11.13 -22.47
CA ARG A 43 -2.88 11.18 -23.27
C ARG A 43 -2.76 10.39 -24.57
N ASN A 44 -1.59 10.43 -25.23
CA ASN A 44 -1.33 9.64 -26.44
C ASN A 44 -1.40 8.13 -26.19
N TYR A 45 -1.25 7.69 -24.94
CA TYR A 45 -1.44 6.30 -24.52
C TYR A 45 -2.85 6.00 -23.98
N TYR A 46 -3.80 6.92 -24.18
CA TYR A 46 -5.19 6.83 -23.68
C TYR A 46 -5.30 6.78 -22.15
N ILE A 47 -4.31 7.31 -21.43
CA ILE A 47 -4.44 7.52 -19.99
C ILE A 47 -5.33 8.74 -19.76
N HIS A 48 -6.37 8.58 -18.95
CA HIS A 48 -7.32 9.65 -18.66
C HIS A 48 -6.64 10.89 -18.06
N ASP A 49 -7.08 12.08 -18.47
CA ASP A 49 -6.53 13.37 -18.03
C ASP A 49 -6.36 13.51 -16.52
N HIS A 50 -7.35 13.06 -15.74
CA HIS A 50 -7.29 13.14 -14.28
C HIS A 50 -6.20 12.23 -13.68
N ILE A 51 -5.87 11.11 -14.33
CA ILE A 51 -4.76 10.24 -13.95
C ILE A 51 -3.43 10.85 -14.40
N SER A 52 -3.37 11.37 -15.63
CA SER A 52 -2.20 12.08 -16.15
C SER A 52 -1.81 13.27 -15.27
N ASP A 53 -2.79 14.03 -14.80
CA ASP A 53 -2.58 15.14 -13.85
C ASP A 53 -2.01 14.66 -12.51
N LYS A 54 -2.57 13.58 -11.94
CA LYS A 54 -2.05 12.98 -10.70
C LYS A 54 -0.62 12.48 -10.85
N ILE A 55 -0.31 11.80 -11.94
CA ILE A 55 1.05 11.31 -12.23
C ILE A 55 2.02 12.49 -12.33
N ALA A 56 1.69 13.52 -13.11
CA ALA A 56 2.53 14.71 -13.24
C ALA A 56 2.79 15.41 -11.89
N LYS A 57 1.76 15.56 -11.06
CA LYS A 57 1.87 16.14 -9.71
C LYS A 57 2.73 15.29 -8.76
N ALA A 58 2.59 13.97 -8.80
CA ALA A 58 3.39 13.06 -7.98
C ALA A 58 4.88 13.08 -8.37
N ILE A 59 5.19 13.11 -9.67
CA ILE A 59 6.57 13.24 -10.16
C ILE A 59 7.13 14.62 -9.77
N CYS A 60 6.32 15.68 -9.90
CA CYS A 60 6.68 17.03 -9.50
C CYS A 60 6.99 17.13 -8.00
N PHE A 61 6.20 16.47 -7.15
CA PHE A 61 6.45 16.37 -5.71
C PHE A 61 7.83 15.77 -5.40
N ILE A 62 8.22 14.71 -6.11
CA ILE A 62 9.55 14.09 -5.96
C ILE A 62 10.66 15.04 -6.42
N TYR A 63 10.48 15.68 -7.58
CA TYR A 63 11.41 16.68 -8.09
C TYR A 63 11.60 17.84 -7.10
N ASN A 64 10.52 18.43 -6.59
CA ASN A 64 10.57 19.53 -5.63
C ASN A 64 11.24 19.12 -4.32
N LYS A 65 10.99 17.89 -3.83
CA LYS A 65 11.72 17.36 -2.67
C LYS A 65 13.22 17.32 -2.91
N LYS A 66 13.65 16.84 -4.09
CA LYS A 66 15.07 16.82 -4.45
C LYS A 66 15.63 18.24 -4.60
N LYS A 67 14.94 19.12 -5.32
CA LYS A 67 15.33 20.51 -5.55
C LYS A 67 15.51 21.30 -4.25
N ASN A 68 14.55 21.17 -3.33
CA ASN A 68 14.54 21.97 -2.10
C ASN A 68 15.48 21.43 -1.02
N GLN A 69 15.76 20.13 -1.03
CA GLN A 69 16.61 19.46 -0.04
C GLN A 69 17.52 18.40 -0.68
N PRO A 70 18.46 18.80 -1.56
CA PRO A 70 19.21 17.86 -2.39
C PRO A 70 20.05 16.86 -1.60
N GLU A 71 20.65 17.29 -0.50
CA GLU A 71 21.48 16.47 0.40
C GLU A 71 20.66 15.57 1.34
N LYS A 72 19.39 15.92 1.60
CA LYS A 72 18.48 15.17 2.48
C LYS A 72 17.42 14.40 1.72
N PHE A 73 17.53 14.35 0.39
CA PHE A 73 16.54 13.70 -0.43
C PHE A 73 16.51 12.21 -0.12
N ASN A 74 15.34 11.74 0.29
CA ASN A 74 15.15 10.34 0.64
C ASN A 74 14.86 9.52 -0.62
N ASN A 75 15.87 8.79 -1.10
CA ASN A 75 15.74 7.86 -2.22
C ASN A 75 14.77 6.70 -1.95
N GLU A 76 14.41 6.44 -0.69
CA GLU A 76 13.40 5.43 -0.33
C GLU A 76 12.01 5.77 -0.89
N LEU A 77 11.75 7.01 -1.30
CA LEU A 77 10.50 7.37 -1.98
C LEU A 77 10.38 6.78 -3.38
N CYS A 78 11.50 6.46 -4.04
CA CYS A 78 11.53 6.05 -5.45
C CYS A 78 10.83 4.69 -5.70
N PRO A 79 11.04 3.64 -4.89
CA PRO A 79 10.27 2.39 -5.03
C PRO A 79 8.76 2.58 -4.85
N TYR A 80 8.33 3.40 -3.89
CA TYR A 80 6.90 3.70 -3.72
C TYR A 80 6.36 4.47 -4.93
N LEU A 81 7.11 5.45 -5.45
CA LEU A 81 6.73 6.17 -6.66
C LEU A 81 6.56 5.21 -7.84
N TYR A 82 7.51 4.30 -8.04
CA TYR A 82 7.49 3.31 -9.11
C TYR A 82 6.22 2.46 -9.06
N TYR A 83 5.93 1.86 -7.91
CA TYR A 83 4.76 0.99 -7.78
C TYR A 83 3.44 1.77 -7.83
N TRP A 84 3.41 3.01 -7.33
CA TRP A 84 2.23 3.87 -7.44
C TRP A 84 1.95 4.29 -8.89
N ILE A 85 2.96 4.76 -9.62
CA ILE A 85 2.83 5.14 -11.03
C ILE A 85 2.40 3.92 -11.86
N GLY A 86 3.06 2.79 -11.66
CA GLY A 86 2.74 1.58 -12.42
C GLY A 86 1.33 1.05 -12.15
N ASP A 87 0.84 1.15 -10.91
CA ASP A 87 -0.55 0.81 -10.56
C ASP A 87 -1.56 1.71 -11.29
N LYS A 88 -1.30 3.02 -11.38
CA LYS A 88 -2.14 3.95 -12.16
C LYS A 88 -2.13 3.60 -13.65
N ILE A 89 -0.97 3.32 -14.23
CA ILE A 89 -0.84 2.97 -15.64
C ILE A 89 -1.57 1.67 -15.94
N TYR A 90 -1.26 0.58 -15.22
CA TYR A 90 -1.87 -0.72 -15.45
C TYR A 90 -3.35 -0.80 -15.07
N SER A 91 -3.87 0.15 -14.30
CA SER A 91 -5.32 0.28 -14.10
C SER A 91 -6.04 0.78 -15.35
N ASN A 92 -5.34 1.45 -16.27
CA ASN A 92 -5.90 2.02 -17.50
C ASN A 92 -5.52 1.22 -18.76
N ILE A 93 -4.39 0.52 -18.74
CA ILE A 93 -3.90 -0.28 -19.88
C ILE A 93 -3.51 -1.70 -19.46
N SER A 94 -3.50 -2.64 -20.41
CA SER A 94 -3.03 -4.02 -20.21
C SER A 94 -1.75 -4.36 -20.99
N GLU A 95 -1.36 -3.53 -21.94
CA GLU A 95 -0.24 -3.80 -22.86
C GLU A 95 1.12 -3.48 -22.24
N THR A 96 1.96 -4.50 -22.04
CA THR A 96 3.34 -4.38 -21.53
C THR A 96 4.16 -3.38 -22.35
N ALA A 97 4.05 -3.40 -23.68
CA ALA A 97 4.81 -2.49 -24.54
C ALA A 97 4.49 -1.01 -24.30
N LYS A 98 3.21 -0.68 -24.00
CA LYS A 98 2.81 0.69 -23.65
C LYS A 98 3.33 1.06 -22.27
N PHE A 99 3.25 0.15 -21.29
CA PHE A 99 3.81 0.37 -19.96
C PHE A 99 5.31 0.69 -20.02
N ILE A 100 6.09 -0.11 -20.74
CA ILE A 100 7.54 0.09 -20.93
C ILE A 100 7.82 1.50 -21.45
N ARG A 101 7.10 1.94 -22.48
CA ARG A 101 7.28 3.27 -23.08
C ARG A 101 6.94 4.38 -22.10
N ILE A 102 5.81 4.27 -21.41
CA ILE A 102 5.35 5.28 -20.46
C ILE A 102 6.31 5.39 -19.27
N VAL A 103 6.69 4.27 -18.65
CA VAL A 103 7.60 4.28 -17.49
C VAL A 103 8.97 4.83 -17.89
N ASN A 104 9.53 4.41 -19.03
CA ASN A 104 10.79 4.97 -19.52
C ASN A 104 10.72 6.48 -19.71
N MET A 105 9.66 6.97 -20.38
CA MET A 105 9.44 8.39 -20.60
C MET A 105 9.39 9.16 -19.27
N ILE A 106 8.58 8.70 -18.31
CA ILE A 106 8.40 9.37 -17.01
C ILE A 106 9.75 9.50 -16.28
N TYR A 107 10.50 8.41 -16.21
CA TYR A 107 11.77 8.39 -15.50
C TYR A 107 12.89 9.11 -16.28
N GLN A 108 12.79 9.18 -17.60
CA GLN A 108 13.69 10.00 -18.41
C GLN A 108 13.46 11.49 -18.11
N VAL A 109 12.21 11.96 -18.14
CA VAL A 109 11.86 13.35 -17.80
C VAL A 109 12.31 13.71 -16.38
N LEU A 110 12.02 12.86 -15.40
CA LEU A 110 12.42 13.11 -14.01
C LEU A 110 13.95 13.25 -13.86
N ASN A 111 14.72 12.49 -14.65
CA ASN A 111 16.18 12.45 -14.57
C ASN A 111 16.91 13.37 -15.56
N SER A 112 16.23 13.94 -16.56
CA SER A 112 16.80 14.91 -17.49
C SER A 112 16.92 16.31 -16.89
N THR A 113 16.31 16.54 -15.72
CA THR A 113 16.47 17.79 -14.97
C THR A 113 17.90 17.99 -14.46
N ASN A 114 18.21 19.22 -14.04
CA ASN A 114 19.51 19.61 -13.46
C ASN A 114 19.95 18.80 -12.23
N PHE A 115 19.08 17.97 -11.64
CA PHE A 115 19.37 17.18 -10.45
C PHE A 115 19.65 15.70 -10.73
N HIS A 116 19.84 15.32 -12.01
CA HIS A 116 20.22 14.00 -12.56
C HIS A 116 20.18 12.79 -11.60
N ASN A 117 19.50 11.72 -12.01
CA ASN A 117 19.34 10.48 -11.21
C ASN A 117 18.54 10.68 -9.92
N ILE A 118 17.42 11.41 -9.98
CA ILE A 118 16.51 11.59 -8.85
C ILE A 118 15.93 10.24 -8.42
N CYS A 119 15.34 9.49 -9.35
CA CYS A 119 14.82 8.15 -9.11
C CYS A 119 15.10 7.26 -10.32
N LYS A 120 15.29 5.96 -10.08
CA LYS A 120 15.37 4.94 -11.14
C LYS A 120 14.14 4.02 -11.06
N PRO A 121 13.60 3.56 -12.19
CA PRO A 121 12.56 2.54 -12.17
C PRO A 121 13.16 1.23 -11.64
N ILE A 122 12.35 0.44 -10.94
CA ILE A 122 12.80 -0.88 -10.43
C ILE A 122 12.98 -1.84 -11.59
N LYS A 123 11.95 -1.97 -12.43
CA LYS A 123 11.97 -2.77 -13.64
C LYS A 123 11.10 -2.13 -14.70
N VAL A 124 11.60 -2.06 -15.93
CA VAL A 124 10.84 -1.45 -17.03
C VAL A 124 10.09 -2.53 -17.81
N ASP A 125 10.78 -3.61 -18.17
CA ASP A 125 10.20 -4.75 -18.88
C ASP A 125 9.61 -5.75 -17.89
N ILE A 126 8.35 -5.53 -17.55
CA ILE A 126 7.56 -6.35 -16.64
C ILE A 126 6.13 -6.36 -17.16
N ASP A 127 5.45 -7.51 -17.13
CA ASP A 127 4.03 -7.57 -17.47
C ASP A 127 3.15 -7.21 -16.27
N LYS A 128 1.87 -6.93 -16.52
CA LYS A 128 0.92 -6.50 -15.48
C LYS A 128 0.76 -7.51 -14.33
N VAL A 129 0.79 -8.81 -14.61
CA VAL A 129 0.62 -9.84 -13.57
C VAL A 129 1.86 -9.87 -12.68
N THR A 130 3.05 -9.94 -13.28
CA THR A 130 4.32 -9.90 -12.56
C THR A 130 4.46 -8.60 -11.76
N PHE A 131 4.12 -7.45 -12.36
CA PHE A 131 4.13 -6.15 -11.68
C PHE A 131 3.24 -6.15 -10.43
N ASN A 132 1.99 -6.60 -10.54
CA ASN A 132 1.05 -6.62 -9.42
C ASN A 132 1.53 -7.55 -8.29
N ASN A 133 2.10 -8.70 -8.64
CA ASN A 133 2.65 -9.63 -7.68
C ASN A 133 3.87 -9.04 -6.95
N ASN A 134 4.82 -8.45 -7.68
CA ASN A 134 5.99 -7.79 -7.11
C ASN A 134 5.63 -6.54 -6.31
N LYS A 135 4.56 -5.82 -6.67
CA LYS A 135 4.02 -4.73 -5.86
C LYS A 135 3.56 -5.22 -4.49
N LEU A 136 2.84 -6.34 -4.42
CA LEU A 136 2.42 -6.93 -3.15
C LEU A 136 3.61 -7.35 -2.29
N LEU A 137 4.65 -7.91 -2.91
CA LEU A 137 5.89 -8.27 -2.23
C LEU A 137 6.60 -7.03 -1.66
N PHE A 138 6.72 -5.98 -2.45
CA PHE A 138 7.26 -4.70 -1.99
C PHE A 138 6.44 -4.12 -0.84
N ASP A 139 5.12 -4.04 -1.00
CA ASP A 139 4.21 -3.53 0.04
C ASP A 139 4.35 -4.37 1.32
N TYR A 140 4.47 -5.69 1.20
CA TYR A 140 4.68 -6.56 2.35
C TYR A 140 6.01 -6.26 3.05
N SER A 141 7.13 -6.17 2.30
CA SER A 141 8.45 -5.87 2.87
C SER A 141 8.47 -4.57 3.65
N MET A 142 7.81 -3.52 3.15
CA MET A 142 7.75 -2.20 3.79
C MET A 142 6.82 -2.17 5.01
N ASN A 143 5.79 -3.02 5.02
CA ASN A 143 4.81 -3.11 6.10
C ASN A 143 5.19 -4.14 7.17
N TYR A 144 6.18 -5.00 6.87
CA TYR A 144 6.54 -6.17 7.67
C TYR A 144 6.75 -5.83 9.14
N LYS A 145 7.60 -4.84 9.45
CA LYS A 145 7.89 -4.44 10.84
C LYS A 145 6.63 -4.02 11.59
N HIS A 146 5.74 -3.27 10.95
CA HIS A 146 4.50 -2.82 11.58
C HIS A 146 3.54 -3.98 11.81
N ILE A 147 3.38 -4.86 10.81
CA ILE A 147 2.52 -6.03 10.90
C ILE A 147 3.04 -6.95 12.02
N HIS A 148 4.33 -7.31 11.95
CA HIS A 148 4.99 -8.19 12.91
C HIS A 148 4.82 -7.71 14.35
N LEU A 149 5.27 -6.50 14.68
CA LEU A 149 5.23 -5.98 16.06
C LEU A 149 3.81 -5.90 16.65
N ASN A 150 2.78 -5.88 15.79
CA ASN A 150 1.41 -5.74 16.20
C ASN A 150 0.62 -7.06 16.24
N THR A 151 1.15 -8.12 15.62
CA THR A 151 0.50 -9.44 15.56
C THR A 151 1.28 -10.56 16.27
N ILE A 152 2.33 -10.25 17.04
CA ILE A 152 3.05 -11.24 17.86
C ILE A 152 2.26 -11.65 19.10
N SER A 153 1.40 -10.77 19.64
CA SER A 153 0.64 -11.07 20.84
C SER A 153 -0.55 -11.96 20.53
N GLY A 154 -0.67 -13.10 21.24
CA GLY A 154 -1.85 -13.97 21.19
C GLY A 154 -3.17 -13.30 21.62
N ALA A 155 -3.10 -12.10 22.22
CA ALA A 155 -4.27 -11.31 22.59
C ALA A 155 -4.70 -10.32 21.47
N THR A 156 -3.97 -10.21 20.36
CA THR A 156 -4.35 -9.34 19.26
C THR A 156 -5.59 -9.90 18.57
N ARG A 157 -6.59 -9.03 18.36
CA ARG A 157 -7.81 -9.36 17.63
C ARG A 157 -7.89 -8.60 16.30
N CYS A 158 -8.40 -9.26 15.26
CA CYS A 158 -8.55 -8.67 13.92
C CYS A 158 -9.93 -8.97 13.35
N ASP A 159 -10.47 -8.04 12.56
CA ASP A 159 -11.60 -8.34 11.70
C ASP A 159 -11.21 -9.24 10.49
N GLU A 160 -12.21 -9.72 9.76
CA GLU A 160 -12.01 -10.59 8.61
C GLU A 160 -11.23 -9.93 7.47
N ASP A 161 -11.47 -8.65 7.22
CA ASP A 161 -10.84 -7.89 6.16
C ASP A 161 -9.33 -7.73 6.40
N TYR A 162 -8.94 -7.39 7.63
CA TYR A 162 -7.54 -7.29 8.03
C TYR A 162 -6.85 -8.66 7.97
N ILE A 163 -7.50 -9.72 8.46
CA ILE A 163 -6.97 -11.09 8.35
C ILE A 163 -6.76 -11.49 6.89
N GLY A 164 -7.75 -11.24 6.03
CA GLY A 164 -7.68 -11.53 4.60
C GLY A 164 -6.54 -10.78 3.91
N PHE A 165 -6.34 -9.51 4.27
CA PHE A 165 -5.25 -8.69 3.77
C PHE A 165 -3.87 -9.25 4.14
N ILE A 166 -3.64 -9.60 5.41
CA ILE A 166 -2.35 -10.16 5.85
C ILE A 166 -2.11 -11.54 5.22
N LYS A 167 -3.14 -12.39 5.14
CA LYS A 167 -3.04 -13.69 4.44
C LYS A 167 -2.63 -13.52 2.99
N ARG A 168 -3.13 -12.49 2.29
CA ARG A 168 -2.72 -12.21 0.90
C ARG A 168 -1.22 -11.92 0.79
N TYR A 169 -0.64 -11.15 1.71
CA TYR A 169 0.80 -10.91 1.74
C TYR A 169 1.59 -12.19 1.99
N ILE A 170 1.22 -12.96 3.03
CA ILE A 170 1.90 -14.22 3.37
C ILE A 170 1.85 -15.21 2.21
N ASN A 171 0.67 -15.41 1.62
CA ASN A 171 0.50 -16.33 0.50
C ASN A 171 1.31 -15.89 -0.73
N THR A 172 1.34 -14.58 -1.02
CA THR A 172 2.12 -14.06 -2.16
C THR A 172 3.62 -14.23 -1.94
N TYR A 173 4.09 -14.03 -0.70
CA TYR A 173 5.49 -14.27 -0.33
C TYR A 173 5.87 -15.74 -0.47
N ASN A 174 5.04 -16.67 0.04
CA ASN A 174 5.30 -18.11 -0.06
C ASN A 174 5.35 -18.58 -1.52
N ASP A 175 4.37 -18.15 -2.33
CA ASP A 175 4.34 -18.49 -3.76
C ASP A 175 5.55 -17.91 -4.49
N ALA A 176 5.97 -16.67 -4.17
CA ALA A 176 7.17 -16.07 -4.75
C ALA A 176 8.44 -16.81 -4.33
N HIS A 177 8.55 -17.21 -3.06
CA HIS A 177 9.69 -17.96 -2.55
C HIS A 177 9.84 -19.31 -3.26
N GLU A 178 8.76 -20.07 -3.37
CA GLU A 178 8.74 -21.34 -4.11
C GLU A 178 9.04 -21.13 -5.60
N ASN A 179 8.47 -20.09 -6.21
CA ASN A 179 8.67 -19.79 -7.63
C ASN A 179 10.12 -19.37 -7.95
N CYS A 180 10.73 -18.57 -7.09
CA CYS A 180 12.05 -18.00 -7.31
C CYS A 180 13.20 -18.90 -6.86
N THR A 181 12.95 -19.89 -6.00
CA THR A 181 13.93 -20.92 -5.61
C THR A 181 13.77 -22.23 -6.39
N GLY A 182 12.58 -22.48 -6.95
CA GLY A 182 12.26 -23.67 -7.73
C GLY A 182 12.64 -23.58 -9.21
N THR A 183 12.19 -24.57 -9.98
CA THR A 183 12.46 -24.70 -11.43
C THR A 183 11.29 -24.23 -12.31
N THR A 184 10.28 -23.56 -11.74
CA THR A 184 9.05 -23.16 -12.44
C THR A 184 9.18 -21.82 -13.17
N LYS A 185 8.22 -21.51 -14.07
CA LYS A 185 8.18 -20.26 -14.84
C LYS A 185 8.22 -19.04 -13.92
N LYS A 186 8.94 -17.99 -14.33
CA LYS A 186 9.09 -16.72 -13.61
C LYS A 186 7.79 -15.90 -13.61
N LYS A 187 6.85 -16.21 -12.69
CA LYS A 187 5.64 -15.41 -12.41
C LYS A 187 5.97 -14.12 -11.66
N TYR A 188 7.17 -14.07 -11.10
CA TYR A 188 7.72 -13.01 -10.29
C TYR A 188 9.02 -12.49 -10.91
N ASP A 189 9.31 -11.23 -10.64
CA ASP A 189 10.65 -10.70 -10.76
C ASP A 189 11.50 -11.18 -9.57
N CYS A 190 12.20 -12.29 -9.77
CA CYS A 190 12.94 -12.97 -8.71
C CYS A 190 14.20 -12.24 -8.27
N ASP A 191 14.82 -11.46 -9.16
CA ASP A 191 16.00 -10.66 -8.80
C ASP A 191 15.59 -9.60 -7.77
N TYR A 192 14.46 -8.90 -8.00
CA TYR A 192 13.93 -7.93 -7.05
C TYR A 192 13.36 -8.59 -5.78
N PHE A 193 12.80 -9.81 -5.87
CA PHE A 193 12.42 -10.58 -4.68
C PHE A 193 13.62 -10.85 -3.78
N ASP A 194 14.74 -11.33 -4.33
CA ASP A 194 15.97 -11.60 -3.58
C ASP A 194 16.56 -10.31 -2.97
N GLU A 195 16.41 -9.15 -3.63
CA GLU A 195 16.78 -7.84 -3.08
C GLU A 195 15.91 -7.43 -1.89
N LEU A 196 14.59 -7.63 -1.98
CA LEU A 196 13.64 -7.30 -0.91
C LEU A 196 13.78 -8.21 0.31
N PHE A 197 14.09 -9.48 0.09
CA PHE A 197 14.11 -10.53 1.10
C PHE A 197 15.45 -11.25 1.06
N LYS A 198 16.50 -10.60 1.57
CA LYS A 198 17.84 -11.19 1.63
C LYS A 198 17.80 -12.56 2.31
N ARG A 199 18.46 -13.54 1.70
CA ARG A 199 18.42 -14.96 2.10
C ARG A 199 18.80 -15.24 3.56
N ASP A 200 19.49 -14.37 4.28
CA ASP A 200 19.83 -14.62 5.69
C ASP A 200 18.87 -13.96 6.68
N GLU A 201 18.06 -13.01 6.20
CA GLU A 201 16.91 -12.45 6.90
C GLU A 201 15.63 -13.20 6.51
N TYR A 202 15.75 -14.52 6.23
CA TYR A 202 14.60 -15.40 6.03
C TYR A 202 13.65 -15.13 7.18
N MET A 203 12.60 -14.38 6.87
CA MET A 203 11.53 -14.06 7.78
C MET A 203 11.09 -15.43 8.27
N GLN A 204 11.37 -15.71 9.55
CA GLN A 204 10.45 -16.50 10.33
C GLN A 204 9.14 -15.76 10.12
N LEU A 205 8.36 -16.17 9.11
CA LEU A 205 7.05 -15.63 8.82
C LEU A 205 6.41 -15.60 10.18
N PRO A 206 6.18 -14.40 10.75
CA PRO A 206 5.80 -14.34 12.14
C PRO A 206 4.59 -15.22 12.27
N GLU A 207 4.59 -16.09 13.27
CA GLU A 207 3.36 -16.77 13.61
C GLU A 207 2.31 -15.67 13.75
N PHE A 208 1.38 -15.66 12.79
CA PHE A 208 0.41 -14.60 12.65
C PHE A 208 -0.65 -14.88 13.69
N TYR A 209 -0.46 -14.28 14.87
CA TYR A 209 -1.43 -14.36 15.94
C TYR A 209 -2.40 -13.20 15.79
N CYS A 210 -3.49 -13.47 15.09
CA CYS A 210 -4.66 -12.62 15.19
C CYS A 210 -5.93 -13.45 15.38
N LEU A 211 -6.50 -13.38 16.58
CA LEU A 211 -7.76 -14.01 16.87
C LEU A 211 -8.87 -13.26 16.12
N LYS A 212 -9.69 -14.01 15.39
CA LYS A 212 -10.83 -13.42 14.69
C LYS A 212 -11.76 -12.74 15.70
N TYR A 213 -11.91 -11.43 15.56
CA TYR A 213 -12.87 -10.66 16.32
C TYR A 213 -14.25 -10.84 15.69
N ASN A 214 -15.12 -11.59 16.36
CA ASN A 214 -16.55 -11.49 16.10
C ASN A 214 -17.08 -10.38 17.00
N PRO A 215 -17.44 -9.18 16.48
CA PRO A 215 -18.17 -8.22 17.29
C PRO A 215 -19.40 -8.94 17.84
N LEU A 216 -19.57 -8.94 19.17
CA LEU A 216 -20.82 -9.37 19.76
C LEU A 216 -21.90 -8.48 19.15
N THR A 217 -22.74 -9.04 18.27
CA THR A 217 -24.06 -8.48 18.02
C THR A 217 -24.71 -8.35 19.40
N PRO A 218 -25.19 -7.17 19.81
CA PRO A 218 -25.97 -7.08 21.04
C PRO A 218 -27.07 -8.12 20.93
N SER A 219 -27.07 -9.13 21.80
CA SER A 219 -28.20 -10.03 21.88
C SER A 219 -29.42 -9.16 22.19
N THR A 220 -30.51 -9.38 21.49
CA THR A 220 -31.81 -8.74 21.75
C THR A 220 -32.25 -8.94 23.20
N GLU A 221 -31.71 -9.95 23.89
CA GLU A 221 -31.87 -10.20 25.33
C GLU A 221 -31.21 -9.14 26.23
N ALA A 222 -30.08 -8.55 25.83
CA ALA A 222 -29.44 -7.48 26.61
C ALA A 222 -30.22 -6.15 26.52
N GLN A 223 -30.94 -5.92 25.41
CA GLN A 223 -31.83 -4.77 25.24
C GLN A 223 -33.14 -4.95 26.02
N SER A 224 -33.73 -6.15 26.00
CA SER A 224 -34.97 -6.42 26.74
C SER A 224 -34.78 -6.39 28.26
N ALA A 225 -33.61 -6.82 28.77
CA ALA A 225 -33.28 -6.76 30.19
C ALA A 225 -33.11 -5.32 30.71
N TYR A 226 -32.62 -4.40 29.89
CA TYR A 226 -32.46 -2.98 30.25
C TYR A 226 -33.80 -2.23 30.23
N GLU A 227 -34.70 -2.59 29.32
CA GLU A 227 -36.06 -2.05 29.28
C GLU A 227 -36.93 -2.58 30.43
N THR A 228 -36.83 -3.88 30.78
CA THR A 228 -37.63 -4.43 31.91
C THR A 228 -37.22 -3.88 33.27
N SER A 229 -35.94 -3.52 33.49
CA SER A 229 -35.51 -2.93 34.77
C SER A 229 -35.97 -1.48 34.97
N GLN A 230 -36.32 -0.74 33.90
CA GLN A 230 -36.84 0.63 34.02
C GLN A 230 -38.32 0.69 34.37
N TYR A 231 -39.10 -0.38 34.16
CA TYR A 231 -40.54 -0.40 34.40
C TYR A 231 -40.98 -0.96 35.77
N THR A 232 -40.08 -1.53 36.58
CA THR A 232 -40.40 -2.00 37.93
C THR A 232 -39.77 -1.12 39.01
N SER A 233 -40.37 0.06 39.26
CA SER A 233 -40.19 0.78 40.52
C SER A 233 -41.39 0.49 41.45
N PRO A 234 -41.19 -0.07 42.66
CA PRO A 234 -42.27 -0.24 43.62
C PRO A 234 -42.66 1.10 44.27
N GLY A 235 -43.95 1.44 44.22
CA GLY A 235 -44.52 2.59 44.90
C GLY A 235 -44.41 2.49 46.43
N ILE A 236 -43.94 3.58 47.05
CA ILE A 236 -43.85 3.74 48.50
C ILE A 236 -45.25 4.02 49.06
N THR A 237 -45.79 3.13 49.90
CA THR A 237 -46.91 3.42 50.80
C THR A 237 -46.45 3.23 52.25
N GLY A 238 -46.14 4.34 52.92
CA GLY A 238 -45.91 4.36 54.37
C GLY A 238 -47.21 4.55 55.13
N ARG A 239 -47.59 3.59 55.98
CA ARG A 239 -48.64 3.74 57.00
C ARG A 239 -48.01 4.14 58.34
N TYR A 240 -48.65 5.13 58.97
CA TYR A 240 -48.48 5.53 60.37
C TYR A 240 -48.74 4.37 61.33
N TYR A 241 -47.95 4.29 62.41
CA TYR A 241 -48.40 4.31 63.81
C TYR A 241 -47.23 4.75 64.70
#